data_AF-A0A2U9IF50-F1
#
_entry.id   AF-A0A2U9IF50-F1
#
_cell.length_a   1.000
_cell.length_b   1.000
_cell.length_c   1.000
_cell.angle_alpha   90.00
_cell.angle_beta   90.00
_cell.angle_gamma   90.00
#
_symmetry.space_group_name_H-M   'P 1'
#
loop_
_entity.id
_entity.type
_entity.pdbx_description
1 polymer ?
#
loop_
_entity_poly.entity_id
_entity_poly.type
_entity_poly.pdbx_seq_one_letter_code
_entity_poly.pdbx_strand_id
1 'polypeptide(L)'
;MELEELIYKHALANAIKHEGKAEVGPVVSKVLGERPDLKKNAKEIVEKVKEIVEKVNSMTLEDQKKEVKEKYPELLEEKKEVEKKTLSPLPNVKGKVITRFAPNPDGPLHLGNARAAILSYEYAKMYNGEFILRFDDTDPKVKKPIKDAYEWIRQDLHWLGFSWNIEFLASSRMERYYEIAKEMIAKGYAYVDLCSDEEFKKMRQLRKPCPNREKSPEENLELWEKMLNRVFNEGKAVVRIKTDLNDPDPSKIDWVMLRIIDTSKNPHPITGDKYWVWPTYNFATAVDDHDFKITHILRAKEHMANNDKQRWIFNYFNWDFPEIIEFGRLKLEGFMMSKSKIRGMLEKGTNKDDPRLPTLAGLRRRGILPETIREIIIEVGTKVSDAAISFDNIAALNRKKLDPIAKRLMYVNDYKEFVIDIPEQITAKIPLRPNSSDYREITVNPGDTILLNKIDAEEGSLIRLVELCNVKVEGEKLKFFSYSVDDTKKFNAKIVQWVKKSDAVNVTVIKADPDKDLIKEEGKGEHAVTELSENEIIQFVRYGFVRVDSKKEGSVTVIYAHE
;
A
#
# COMPACT_ATOMS: atom_id res chain seq x y z
N MET A 1 -39.42 1.52 22.54
CA MET A 1 -39.87 0.24 21.99
C MET A 1 -40.27 -0.64 23.15
N GLU A 2 -41.52 -1.12 23.14
CA GLU A 2 -41.98 -2.05 24.16
C GLU A 2 -41.27 -3.41 24.02
N LEU A 3 -41.22 -4.21 25.09
CA LEU A 3 -40.46 -5.45 25.11
C LEU A 3 -40.92 -6.44 24.02
N GLU A 4 -42.23 -6.58 23.83
CA GLU A 4 -42.79 -7.48 22.81
C GLU A 4 -42.48 -7.00 21.40
N GLU A 5 -42.51 -5.69 21.17
CA GLU A 5 -42.15 -5.08 19.89
C GLU A 5 -40.65 -5.29 19.57
N LEU A 6 -39.78 -5.18 20.57
CA LEU A 6 -38.35 -5.46 20.45
C LEU A 6 -38.08 -6.93 20.11
N ILE A 7 -38.76 -7.86 20.79
CA ILE A 7 -38.64 -9.30 20.53
C ILE A 7 -39.16 -9.62 19.12
N TYR A 8 -40.31 -9.07 18.75
CA TYR A 8 -40.93 -9.27 17.44
C TYR A 8 -40.04 -8.77 16.29
N LYS A 9 -39.45 -7.58 16.45
CA LYS A 9 -38.46 -7.01 15.51
C LYS A 9 -37.27 -7.95 15.28
N HIS A 10 -36.65 -8.45 16.35
CA HIS A 10 -35.50 -9.35 16.22
C HIS A 10 -35.87 -10.74 15.71
N ALA A 11 -37.06 -11.25 16.05
CA ALA A 11 -37.59 -12.49 15.51
C ALA A 11 -37.81 -12.40 13.99
N LEU A 12 -38.47 -11.34 13.51
CA LEU A 12 -38.63 -11.10 12.07
C LEU A 12 -37.28 -10.95 11.34
N ALA A 13 -36.34 -10.19 11.92
CA ALA A 13 -35.00 -10.00 11.35
C ALA A 13 -34.21 -11.32 11.25
N ASN A 14 -34.40 -12.22 12.22
CA ASN A 14 -33.78 -13.54 12.22
C ASN A 14 -34.47 -14.48 11.21
N ALA A 15 -35.81 -14.52 11.19
CA ALA A 15 -36.57 -15.33 10.24
C ALA A 15 -36.22 -15.02 8.77
N ILE A 16 -36.13 -13.75 8.39
CA ILE A 16 -35.75 -13.36 7.01
C ILE A 16 -34.35 -13.87 6.63
N LYS A 17 -33.40 -13.89 7.58
CA LYS A 17 -32.04 -14.39 7.35
C LYS A 17 -31.95 -15.90 7.23
N HIS A 18 -32.94 -16.61 7.75
CA HIS A 18 -33.00 -18.07 7.83
C HIS A 18 -34.23 -18.61 7.09
N GLU A 19 -34.49 -18.07 5.90
CA GLU A 19 -35.52 -18.55 4.94
C GLU A 19 -36.91 -18.76 5.55
N GLY A 20 -37.29 -17.89 6.49
CA GLY A 20 -38.60 -17.86 7.12
C GLY A 20 -38.66 -18.47 8.52
N LYS A 21 -37.53 -18.96 9.05
CA LYS A 21 -37.46 -19.62 10.36
C LYS A 21 -36.58 -18.86 11.35
N ALA A 22 -37.20 -18.18 12.30
CA ALA A 22 -36.51 -17.62 13.46
C ALA A 22 -36.16 -18.71 14.48
N GLU A 23 -35.00 -18.54 15.11
CA GLU A 23 -34.51 -19.37 16.21
C GLU A 23 -34.53 -18.59 17.53
N VAL A 24 -34.99 -19.24 18.60
CA VAL A 24 -35.14 -18.62 19.92
C VAL A 24 -33.79 -18.13 20.49
N GLY A 25 -32.72 -18.93 20.40
CA GLY A 25 -31.41 -18.59 20.98
C GLY A 25 -30.78 -17.30 20.44
N PRO A 26 -30.68 -17.13 19.11
CA PRO A 26 -30.20 -15.89 18.48
C PRO A 26 -31.05 -14.66 18.84
N VAL A 27 -32.38 -14.80 18.87
CA VAL A 27 -33.31 -13.71 19.21
C VAL A 27 -33.15 -13.29 20.68
N VAL A 28 -33.09 -14.25 21.62
CA VAL A 28 -32.82 -13.97 23.04
C VAL A 28 -31.49 -13.22 23.21
N SER A 29 -30.45 -13.67 22.52
CA SER A 29 -29.12 -13.05 22.60
C SER A 29 -29.12 -11.60 22.13
N LYS A 30 -29.87 -11.28 21.07
CA LYS A 30 -30.01 -9.92 20.55
C LYS A 30 -30.81 -9.02 21.49
N VAL A 31 -31.95 -9.50 21.99
CA VAL A 31 -32.81 -8.76 22.93
C VAL A 31 -32.06 -8.44 24.24
N LEU A 32 -31.35 -9.42 24.82
CA LEU A 32 -30.56 -9.20 26.05
C LEU A 32 -29.29 -8.37 25.83
N GLY A 33 -28.79 -8.32 24.58
CA GLY A 33 -27.70 -7.43 24.20
C GLY A 33 -28.14 -5.97 24.11
N GLU A 34 -29.34 -5.71 23.59
CA GLU A 34 -29.91 -4.37 23.46
C GLU A 34 -30.55 -3.86 24.76
N ARG A 35 -31.05 -4.78 25.60
CA ARG A 35 -31.61 -4.48 26.93
C ARG A 35 -30.94 -5.31 28.03
N PRO A 36 -29.71 -4.94 28.45
CA PRO A 36 -28.96 -5.65 29.50
C PRO A 36 -29.67 -5.69 30.85
N ASP A 37 -30.57 -4.74 31.12
CA ASP A 37 -31.39 -4.64 32.34
C ASP A 37 -32.35 -5.84 32.52
N LEU A 38 -32.73 -6.51 31.43
CA LEU A 38 -33.66 -7.64 31.44
C LEU A 38 -33.00 -8.98 31.81
N LYS A 39 -31.66 -9.02 31.96
CA LYS A 39 -30.93 -10.25 32.32
C LYS A 39 -31.37 -10.85 33.65
N LYS A 40 -31.92 -10.04 34.57
CA LYS A 40 -32.45 -10.51 35.87
C LYS A 40 -33.70 -11.39 35.72
N ASN A 41 -34.47 -11.21 34.64
CA ASN A 41 -35.71 -11.95 34.37
C ASN A 41 -35.58 -12.87 33.15
N ALA A 42 -34.35 -13.34 32.84
CA ALA A 42 -34.04 -14.05 31.60
C ALA A 42 -34.95 -15.26 31.31
N LYS A 43 -35.40 -16.00 32.33
CA LYS A 43 -36.33 -17.13 32.15
C LYS A 43 -37.68 -16.69 31.56
N GLU A 44 -38.23 -15.59 32.07
CA GLU A 44 -39.52 -15.06 31.62
C GLU A 44 -39.40 -14.46 30.21
N ILE A 45 -38.26 -13.85 29.90
CA ILE A 45 -37.95 -13.35 28.55
C ILE A 45 -37.85 -14.51 27.54
N VAL A 46 -37.22 -15.62 27.91
CA VAL A 46 -37.10 -16.79 27.02
C VAL A 46 -38.47 -17.35 26.65
N GLU A 47 -39.40 -17.45 27.61
CA GLU A 47 -40.77 -17.92 27.32
C GLU A 47 -41.51 -16.96 26.38
N LYS A 48 -41.43 -15.64 26.60
CA LYS A 48 -42.01 -14.66 25.68
C LYS A 48 -41.37 -14.69 24.28
N VAL A 49 -40.05 -14.92 24.21
CA VAL A 49 -39.37 -15.05 22.91
C VAL A 49 -39.82 -16.31 22.17
N LYS A 50 -40.04 -17.44 22.85
CA LYS A 50 -40.58 -18.65 22.23
C LYS A 50 -41.94 -18.39 21.57
N GLU A 51 -42.86 -17.79 22.31
CA GLU A 51 -44.21 -17.47 21.83
C GLU A 51 -44.17 -16.57 20.57
N ILE A 52 -43.33 -15.53 20.62
CA ILE A 52 -43.20 -14.60 19.50
C ILE A 52 -42.49 -15.23 18.29
N VAL A 53 -41.47 -16.07 18.52
CA VAL A 53 -40.78 -16.81 17.46
C VAL A 53 -41.73 -17.80 16.79
N GLU A 54 -42.55 -18.52 17.54
CA GLU A 54 -43.58 -19.41 16.98
C GLU A 54 -44.57 -18.64 16.12
N LYS A 55 -45.04 -17.47 16.60
CA LYS A 55 -45.91 -16.59 15.84
C LYS A 55 -45.26 -16.13 14.52
N VAL A 56 -44.01 -15.68 14.56
CA VAL A 56 -43.28 -15.26 13.33
C VAL A 56 -43.09 -16.44 12.38
N ASN A 57 -42.75 -17.62 12.89
CA ASN A 57 -42.55 -18.83 12.09
C ASN A 57 -43.83 -19.38 11.48
N SER A 58 -45.00 -19.04 12.02
CA SER A 58 -46.30 -19.38 11.43
C SER A 58 -46.65 -18.54 10.19
N MET A 59 -45.96 -17.43 9.98
CA MET A 59 -46.17 -16.53 8.83
C MET A 59 -45.37 -17.02 7.61
N THR A 60 -45.86 -16.74 6.40
CA THR A 60 -45.08 -17.02 5.19
C THR A 60 -43.90 -16.07 5.08
N LEU A 61 -42.83 -16.49 4.38
CA LEU A 61 -41.66 -15.63 4.15
C LEU A 61 -42.04 -14.33 3.41
N GLU A 62 -43.06 -14.35 2.55
CA GLU A 62 -43.57 -13.14 1.88
C GLU A 62 -44.25 -12.19 2.87
N ASP A 63 -45.09 -12.72 3.77
CA ASP A 63 -45.76 -11.93 4.80
C ASP A 63 -44.77 -11.34 5.81
N GLN A 64 -43.75 -12.13 6.22
CA GLN A 64 -42.67 -11.65 7.08
C GLN A 64 -41.91 -10.49 6.43
N LYS A 65 -41.57 -10.60 5.14
CA LYS A 65 -40.89 -9.53 4.38
C LYS A 65 -41.77 -8.29 4.26
N LYS A 66 -43.08 -8.45 4.07
CA LYS A 66 -44.04 -7.35 4.02
C LYS A 66 -44.15 -6.63 5.37
N GLU A 67 -44.25 -7.37 6.46
CA GLU A 67 -44.29 -6.82 7.82
C GLU A 67 -43.03 -6.05 8.19
N VAL A 68 -41.85 -6.57 7.83
CA VAL A 68 -40.59 -5.82 8.04
C VAL A 68 -40.57 -4.54 7.19
N LYS A 69 -41.07 -4.58 5.95
CA LYS A 69 -41.13 -3.39 5.08
C LYS A 69 -42.06 -2.30 5.63
N GLU A 70 -43.17 -2.68 6.23
CA GLU A 70 -44.16 -1.75 6.77
C GLU A 70 -43.79 -1.21 8.15
N LYS A 71 -43.26 -2.05 9.04
CA LYS A 71 -43.02 -1.69 10.46
C LYS A 71 -41.56 -1.41 10.81
N TYR A 72 -40.62 -2.04 10.12
CA TYR A 72 -39.18 -1.94 10.43
C TYR A 72 -38.34 -1.79 9.15
N PRO A 73 -38.59 -0.76 8.31
CA PRO A 73 -37.91 -0.58 7.04
C PRO A 73 -36.37 -0.49 7.19
N GLU A 74 -35.88 -0.08 8.36
CA GLU A 74 -34.45 -0.06 8.70
C GLU A 74 -33.79 -1.45 8.78
N LEU A 75 -34.57 -2.52 8.96
CA LEU A 75 -34.06 -3.90 8.94
C LEU A 75 -33.87 -4.45 7.51
N LEU A 76 -34.52 -3.82 6.52
CA LEU A 76 -34.34 -4.09 5.08
C LEU A 76 -33.27 -3.22 4.45
N GLU A 77 -32.62 -2.35 5.22
CA GLU A 77 -31.27 -1.91 4.84
C GLU A 77 -30.40 -3.17 4.82
N GLU A 78 -30.36 -3.80 3.64
CA GLU A 78 -29.24 -4.65 3.27
C GLU A 78 -28.00 -3.94 3.82
N LYS A 79 -27.19 -4.64 4.62
CA LYS A 79 -25.77 -4.31 4.65
C LYS A 79 -25.44 -4.22 3.18
N LYS A 80 -25.30 -3.00 2.64
CA LYS A 80 -24.89 -2.80 1.25
C LYS A 80 -23.80 -3.82 1.07
N GLU A 81 -24.01 -4.81 0.19
CA GLU A 81 -22.87 -5.49 -0.37
C GLU A 81 -21.93 -4.34 -0.70
N VAL A 82 -20.76 -4.32 -0.08
CA VAL A 82 -19.79 -3.29 -0.39
C VAL A 82 -19.51 -3.53 -1.85
N GLU A 83 -20.22 -2.83 -2.74
CA GLU A 83 -19.93 -2.77 -4.15
C GLU A 83 -18.45 -2.50 -4.14
N LYS A 84 -17.66 -3.48 -4.60
CA LYS A 84 -16.22 -3.30 -4.70
C LYS A 84 -16.07 -2.01 -5.47
N LYS A 85 -15.59 -0.94 -4.82
CA LYS A 85 -15.40 0.35 -5.48
C LYS A 85 -14.45 0.10 -6.65
N THR A 86 -15.00 -0.01 -7.84
CA THR A 86 -14.25 -0.18 -9.06
C THR A 86 -13.79 1.18 -9.55
N LEU A 87 -12.72 1.21 -10.32
CA LEU A 87 -12.27 2.43 -10.98
C LEU A 87 -13.36 2.94 -11.94
N SER A 88 -13.59 4.25 -11.93
CA SER A 88 -14.49 4.88 -12.90
C SER A 88 -13.97 4.67 -14.32
N PRO A 89 -14.84 4.49 -15.34
CA PRO A 89 -14.42 4.37 -16.73
C PRO A 89 -13.53 5.54 -17.20
N LEU A 90 -12.61 5.27 -18.13
CA LEU A 90 -11.79 6.29 -18.78
C LEU A 90 -12.65 7.11 -19.74
N PRO A 91 -12.49 8.45 -19.80
CA PRO A 91 -13.10 9.25 -20.84
C PRO A 91 -12.45 8.99 -22.20
N ASN A 92 -13.17 9.26 -23.30
CA ASN A 92 -12.61 9.37 -24.65
C ASN A 92 -11.81 8.14 -25.16
N VAL A 93 -12.15 6.94 -24.68
CA VAL A 93 -11.52 5.70 -25.16
C VAL A 93 -11.86 5.44 -26.62
N LYS A 94 -10.82 5.42 -27.46
CA LYS A 94 -10.89 5.05 -28.87
C LYS A 94 -9.87 3.96 -29.15
N GLY A 95 -10.32 2.77 -29.50
CA GLY A 95 -9.44 1.62 -29.78
C GLY A 95 -8.73 1.08 -28.53
N LYS A 96 -7.51 0.56 -28.71
CA LYS A 96 -6.71 -0.06 -27.64
C LYS A 96 -6.19 1.02 -26.68
N VAL A 97 -6.49 0.87 -25.39
CA VAL A 97 -5.93 1.75 -24.34
C VAL A 97 -4.46 1.41 -24.12
N ILE A 98 -3.59 2.39 -24.31
CA ILE A 98 -2.16 2.30 -23.99
C ILE A 98 -1.84 3.32 -22.90
N THR A 99 -1.36 2.83 -21.75
CA THR A 99 -0.91 3.64 -20.61
C THR A 99 0.58 3.40 -20.35
N ARG A 100 1.20 4.28 -19.56
CA ARG A 100 2.57 4.08 -19.08
C ARG A 100 2.78 4.57 -17.67
N PHE A 101 3.64 3.86 -16.95
CA PHE A 101 4.27 4.35 -15.73
C PHE A 101 5.69 4.83 -16.06
N ALA A 102 5.98 6.10 -15.76
CA ALA A 102 7.23 6.75 -16.12
C ALA A 102 8.02 7.24 -14.89
N PRO A 103 8.58 6.35 -14.05
CA PRO A 103 9.36 6.75 -12.89
C PRO A 103 10.74 7.31 -13.27
N ASN A 104 11.19 8.30 -12.50
CA ASN A 104 12.62 8.65 -12.50
C ASN A 104 13.34 7.59 -11.63
N PRO A 105 14.42 6.96 -12.10
CA PRO A 105 15.19 5.97 -11.33
C PRO A 105 16.15 6.65 -10.34
N ASP A 106 15.63 7.56 -9.52
CA ASP A 106 16.39 8.41 -8.58
C ASP A 106 16.30 7.95 -7.11
N GLY A 107 15.62 6.83 -6.86
CA GLY A 107 15.39 6.23 -5.56
C GLY A 107 14.31 5.13 -5.60
N PRO A 108 13.97 4.51 -4.45
CA PRO A 108 12.92 3.50 -4.35
C PRO A 108 11.53 4.10 -4.59
N LEU A 109 10.58 3.26 -5.01
CA LEU A 109 9.18 3.66 -5.09
C LEU A 109 8.57 3.79 -3.70
N HIS A 110 7.73 4.80 -3.51
CA HIS A 110 6.88 4.95 -2.33
C HIS A 110 5.39 4.92 -2.71
N LEU A 111 4.50 4.95 -1.73
CA LEU A 111 3.04 4.85 -1.94
C LEU A 111 2.49 5.86 -2.98
N GLY A 112 3.03 7.08 -3.02
CA GLY A 112 2.68 8.07 -4.05
C GLY A 112 3.03 7.65 -5.49
N ASN A 113 4.17 6.98 -5.72
CA ASN A 113 4.50 6.42 -7.03
C ASN A 113 3.63 5.21 -7.35
N ALA A 114 3.36 4.39 -6.34
CA ALA A 114 2.49 3.22 -6.46
C ALA A 114 1.09 3.62 -6.96
N ARG A 115 0.56 4.78 -6.54
CA ARG A 115 -0.73 5.29 -7.04
C ARG A 115 -0.72 5.46 -8.56
N ALA A 116 0.29 6.14 -9.12
CA ALA A 116 0.41 6.33 -10.56
C ALA A 116 0.58 4.99 -11.30
N ALA A 117 1.42 4.10 -10.75
CA ALA A 117 1.70 2.81 -11.35
C ALA A 117 0.47 1.89 -11.36
N ILE A 118 -0.19 1.72 -10.21
CA ILE A 118 -1.39 0.88 -10.04
C ILE A 118 -2.53 1.40 -10.90
N LEU A 119 -2.84 2.70 -10.85
CA LEU A 119 -3.92 3.22 -11.70
C LEU A 119 -3.61 2.97 -13.18
N SER A 120 -2.39 3.26 -13.64
CA SER A 120 -2.02 3.03 -15.05
C SER A 120 -2.15 1.55 -15.45
N TYR A 121 -1.69 0.64 -14.59
CA TYR A 121 -1.76 -0.80 -14.84
C TYR A 121 -3.18 -1.35 -14.81
N GLU A 122 -3.97 -0.98 -13.80
CA GLU A 122 -5.36 -1.45 -13.68
C GLU A 122 -6.23 -0.95 -14.83
N TYR A 123 -6.02 0.29 -15.31
CA TYR A 123 -6.74 0.79 -16.48
C TYR A 123 -6.31 0.10 -17.77
N ALA A 124 -5.02 -0.15 -17.99
CA ALA A 124 -4.60 -0.97 -19.13
C ALA A 124 -5.26 -2.35 -19.06
N LYS A 125 -5.27 -3.00 -17.89
CA LYS A 125 -5.91 -4.30 -17.70
C LYS A 125 -7.43 -4.26 -17.93
N MET A 126 -8.12 -3.26 -17.38
CA MET A 126 -9.58 -3.10 -17.49
C MET A 126 -10.05 -2.99 -18.94
N TYR A 127 -9.23 -2.41 -19.82
CA TYR A 127 -9.54 -2.18 -21.22
C TYR A 127 -8.82 -3.16 -22.18
N ASN A 128 -8.27 -4.28 -21.66
CA ASN A 128 -7.44 -5.22 -22.44
C ASN A 128 -6.37 -4.52 -23.29
N GLY A 129 -5.82 -3.47 -22.70
CA GLY A 129 -4.87 -2.55 -23.28
C GLY A 129 -3.42 -2.96 -23.07
N GLU A 130 -2.53 -1.97 -23.11
CA GLU A 130 -1.10 -2.16 -22.93
C GLU A 130 -0.55 -1.21 -21.87
N PHE A 131 0.29 -1.76 -21.01
CA PHE A 131 0.99 -1.03 -19.96
C PHE A 131 2.47 -1.01 -20.27
N ILE A 132 3.05 0.19 -20.36
CA ILE A 132 4.45 0.43 -20.69
C ILE A 132 5.21 0.92 -19.45
N LEU A 133 6.42 0.39 -19.24
CA LEU A 133 7.36 0.92 -18.25
C LEU A 133 8.41 1.77 -18.95
N ARG A 134 8.50 3.06 -18.58
CA ARG A 134 9.51 3.98 -19.10
C ARG A 134 10.36 4.53 -17.98
N PHE A 135 11.67 4.38 -18.04
CA PHE A 135 12.55 5.06 -17.09
C PHE A 135 12.85 6.48 -17.57
N ASP A 136 12.37 7.49 -16.83
CA ASP A 136 12.62 8.91 -17.09
C ASP A 136 13.99 9.30 -16.50
N ASP A 137 15.07 8.93 -17.17
CA ASP A 137 16.46 9.06 -16.72
C ASP A 137 17.26 10.18 -17.43
N THR A 138 16.57 11.17 -18.01
CA THR A 138 17.23 12.24 -18.82
C THR A 138 17.84 13.39 -18.01
N ASP A 139 17.89 13.31 -16.68
CA ASP A 139 18.46 14.35 -15.81
C ASP A 139 19.63 13.83 -14.97
N PRO A 140 20.84 13.73 -15.55
CA PRO A 140 22.02 13.19 -14.86
C PRO A 140 22.52 14.08 -13.69
N LYS A 141 21.98 15.29 -13.49
CA LYS A 141 22.44 16.26 -12.49
C LYS A 141 21.47 16.43 -11.32
N VAL A 142 20.23 16.82 -11.58
CA VAL A 142 19.28 17.21 -10.51
C VAL A 142 18.52 15.99 -9.97
N LYS A 143 17.94 15.19 -10.87
CA LYS A 143 17.29 13.91 -10.53
C LYS A 143 18.19 12.76 -10.90
N LYS A 144 19.44 12.83 -10.43
CA LYS A 144 20.51 11.91 -10.84
C LYS A 144 20.06 10.45 -10.69
N PRO A 145 19.97 9.70 -11.80
CA PRO A 145 19.66 8.29 -11.79
C PRO A 145 20.64 7.48 -10.94
N ILE A 146 20.13 6.47 -10.27
CA ILE A 146 20.88 5.50 -9.47
C ILE A 146 20.80 4.16 -10.21
N LYS A 147 21.95 3.55 -10.49
CA LYS A 147 22.03 2.30 -11.28
C LYS A 147 21.18 1.18 -10.70
N ASP A 148 21.16 1.04 -9.37
CA ASP A 148 20.39 -0.02 -8.71
C ASP A 148 18.88 0.29 -8.66
N ALA A 149 18.48 1.56 -8.77
CA ALA A 149 17.07 1.95 -8.68
C ALA A 149 16.24 1.41 -9.84
N TYR A 150 16.84 1.16 -11.02
CA TYR A 150 16.17 0.49 -12.13
C TYR A 150 15.64 -0.88 -11.69
N GLU A 151 16.49 -1.67 -11.02
CA GLU A 151 16.12 -3.01 -10.56
C GLU A 151 15.17 -2.95 -9.36
N TRP A 152 15.37 -2.01 -8.44
CA TRP A 152 14.45 -1.82 -7.31
C TRP A 152 13.03 -1.51 -7.78
N ILE A 153 12.89 -0.66 -8.80
CA ILE A 153 11.60 -0.32 -9.41
C ILE A 153 10.98 -1.56 -10.04
N ARG A 154 11.73 -2.36 -10.82
CA ARG A 154 11.20 -3.62 -11.40
C ARG A 154 10.71 -4.58 -10.33
N GLN A 155 11.51 -4.80 -9.29
CA GLN A 155 11.15 -5.66 -8.16
C GLN A 155 9.87 -5.19 -7.45
N ASP A 156 9.73 -3.88 -7.23
CA ASP A 156 8.55 -3.33 -6.59
C ASP A 156 7.29 -3.45 -7.47
N LEU A 157 7.41 -3.28 -8.79
CA LEU A 157 6.30 -3.46 -9.73
C LEU A 157 5.91 -4.95 -9.87
N HIS A 158 6.88 -5.86 -9.95
CA HIS A 158 6.61 -7.30 -9.95
C HIS A 158 5.98 -7.77 -8.65
N TRP A 159 6.43 -7.23 -7.51
CA TRP A 159 5.80 -7.51 -6.22
C TRP A 159 4.34 -7.03 -6.17
N LEU A 160 4.01 -5.90 -6.81
CA LEU A 160 2.62 -5.48 -7.02
C LEU A 160 1.83 -6.37 -8.01
N GLY A 161 2.45 -7.39 -8.60
CA GLY A 161 1.83 -8.31 -9.54
C GLY A 161 1.67 -7.72 -10.94
N PHE A 162 2.59 -6.83 -11.36
CA PHE A 162 2.56 -6.23 -12.68
C PHE A 162 3.36 -7.06 -13.68
N SER A 163 2.93 -6.96 -14.93
CA SER A 163 3.64 -7.43 -16.11
C SER A 163 3.57 -6.36 -17.19
N TRP A 164 4.65 -6.18 -17.96
CA TRP A 164 4.70 -5.24 -19.07
C TRP A 164 5.51 -5.86 -20.21
N ASN A 165 5.11 -5.58 -21.44
CA ASN A 165 5.78 -6.09 -22.63
C ASN A 165 6.82 -5.12 -23.17
N ILE A 166 6.63 -3.83 -22.91
CA ILE A 166 7.51 -2.76 -23.39
C ILE A 166 8.16 -2.09 -22.17
N GLU A 167 9.48 -2.14 -22.15
CA GLU A 167 10.33 -1.40 -21.23
C GLU A 167 11.40 -0.65 -22.02
N PHE A 168 11.62 0.62 -21.70
CA PHE A 168 12.74 1.36 -22.26
C PHE A 168 13.23 2.47 -21.34
N LEU A 169 14.44 2.94 -21.62
CA LEU A 169 15.10 4.03 -20.93
C LEU A 169 15.04 5.26 -21.81
N ALA A 170 14.62 6.40 -21.27
CA ALA A 170 14.58 7.63 -22.05
C ALA A 170 15.99 7.98 -22.57
N SER A 171 17.06 7.77 -21.79
CA SER A 171 18.46 7.98 -22.19
C SER A 171 18.94 7.07 -23.32
N SER A 172 18.24 5.96 -23.61
CA SER A 172 18.55 5.12 -24.78
C SER A 172 18.06 5.74 -26.11
N ARG A 173 17.20 6.75 -26.04
CA ARG A 173 16.52 7.38 -27.18
C ARG A 173 17.03 8.79 -27.50
N MET A 174 18.25 9.11 -27.06
CA MET A 174 18.85 10.44 -27.25
C MET A 174 18.93 10.86 -28.72
N GLU A 175 19.31 9.95 -29.62
CA GLU A 175 19.35 10.23 -31.06
C GLU A 175 17.96 10.61 -31.59
N ARG A 176 16.91 9.90 -31.15
CA ARG A 176 15.53 10.19 -31.53
C ARG A 176 15.10 11.59 -31.06
N TYR A 177 15.52 12.02 -29.87
CA TYR A 177 15.24 13.38 -29.41
C TYR A 177 16.00 14.43 -30.23
N TYR A 178 17.23 14.13 -30.65
CA TYR A 178 18.00 15.03 -31.51
C TYR A 178 17.40 15.16 -32.91
N GLU A 179 16.89 14.07 -33.49
CA GLU A 179 16.14 14.10 -34.75
C GLU A 179 14.95 15.04 -34.68
N ILE A 180 14.08 14.87 -33.67
CA ILE A 180 12.91 15.74 -33.48
C ILE A 180 13.34 17.18 -33.19
N ALA A 181 14.37 17.41 -32.37
CA ALA A 181 14.86 18.75 -32.09
C ALA A 181 15.36 19.45 -33.36
N LYS A 182 16.13 18.75 -34.20
CA LYS A 182 16.61 19.24 -35.49
C LYS A 182 15.45 19.56 -36.42
N GLU A 183 14.42 18.71 -36.49
CA GLU A 183 13.22 18.96 -37.28
C GLU A 183 12.45 20.19 -36.80
N MET A 184 12.28 20.35 -35.48
CA MET A 184 11.62 21.53 -34.91
C MET A 184 12.38 22.83 -35.20
N ILE A 185 13.72 22.80 -35.13
CA ILE A 185 14.55 23.95 -35.48
C ILE A 185 14.45 24.26 -36.97
N ALA A 186 14.54 23.25 -37.84
CA ALA A 186 14.44 23.41 -39.29
C ALA A 186 13.09 23.99 -39.74
N LYS A 187 11.99 23.61 -39.06
CA LYS A 187 10.65 24.18 -39.30
C LYS A 187 10.43 25.54 -38.62
N GLY A 188 11.42 26.06 -37.90
CA GLY A 188 11.34 27.35 -37.20
C GLY A 188 10.49 27.33 -35.93
N TYR A 189 10.12 26.15 -35.41
CA TYR A 189 9.33 25.97 -34.19
C TYR A 189 10.16 26.04 -32.91
N ALA A 190 11.48 25.91 -33.01
CA ALA A 190 12.42 26.03 -31.91
C ALA A 190 13.65 26.85 -32.33
N TYR A 191 14.40 27.34 -31.36
CA TYR A 191 15.61 28.13 -31.60
C TYR A 191 16.65 27.88 -30.50
N VAL A 192 17.92 28.14 -30.80
CA VAL A 192 19.02 28.08 -29.83
C VAL A 192 19.13 29.43 -29.14
N ASP A 193 18.97 29.42 -27.83
CA ASP A 193 19.08 30.60 -26.99
C ASP A 193 20.45 30.66 -26.29
N LEU A 194 21.13 31.78 -26.51
CA LEU A 194 22.41 32.15 -25.88
C LEU A 194 22.25 33.27 -24.83
N CYS A 195 21.02 33.77 -24.63
CA CYS A 195 20.70 34.72 -23.56
C CYS A 195 21.04 34.09 -22.19
N SER A 196 21.57 34.87 -21.25
CA SER A 196 21.69 34.42 -19.86
C SER A 196 20.31 34.25 -19.20
N ASP A 197 20.24 33.48 -18.10
CA ASP A 197 18.97 33.26 -17.39
C ASP A 197 18.31 34.57 -16.92
N GLU A 198 19.10 35.56 -16.50
CA GLU A 198 18.61 36.86 -16.07
C GLU A 198 18.06 37.70 -17.24
N GLU A 199 18.79 37.73 -18.37
CA GLU A 199 18.36 38.42 -19.58
C GLU A 199 17.07 37.82 -20.12
N PHE A 200 17.00 36.49 -20.24
CA PHE A 200 15.81 35.80 -20.72
C PHE A 200 14.63 36.03 -19.78
N LYS A 201 14.84 35.95 -18.45
CA LYS A 201 13.79 36.22 -17.46
C LYS A 201 13.26 37.64 -17.59
N LYS A 202 14.13 38.64 -17.80
CA LYS A 202 13.73 40.04 -18.03
C LYS A 202 12.92 40.20 -19.31
N MET A 203 13.36 39.63 -20.43
CA MET A 203 12.63 39.69 -21.70
C MET A 203 11.25 39.04 -21.60
N ARG A 204 11.18 37.88 -20.95
CA ARG A 204 9.93 37.18 -20.68
C ARG A 204 8.96 38.00 -19.82
N GLN A 205 9.45 38.67 -18.77
CA GLN A 205 8.63 39.57 -17.96
C GLN A 205 8.11 40.77 -18.76
N LEU A 206 8.90 41.27 -19.71
CA LEU A 206 8.52 42.33 -20.64
C LEU A 206 7.68 41.85 -21.82
N ARG A 207 7.41 40.53 -21.94
CA ARG A 207 6.74 39.89 -23.08
C ARG A 207 7.37 40.24 -24.43
N LYS A 208 8.70 40.32 -24.46
CA LYS A 208 9.50 40.59 -25.67
C LYS A 208 10.29 39.34 -26.07
N PRO A 209 10.49 39.09 -27.37
CA PRO A 209 11.31 37.99 -27.83
C PRO A 209 12.77 38.18 -27.39
N CYS A 210 13.46 37.11 -26.98
CA CYS A 210 14.93 37.16 -26.87
C CYS A 210 15.50 37.37 -28.28
N PRO A 211 16.61 38.12 -28.46
CA PRO A 211 17.20 38.38 -29.77
C PRO A 211 17.50 37.13 -30.61
N ASN A 212 17.76 35.99 -29.95
CA ASN A 212 18.01 34.72 -30.64
C ASN A 212 16.75 34.08 -31.25
N ARG A 213 15.54 34.49 -30.83
CA ARG A 213 14.26 33.90 -31.28
C ARG A 213 13.97 34.16 -32.76
N GLU A 214 14.43 35.30 -33.26
CA GLU A 214 14.21 35.77 -34.64
C GLU A 214 15.30 35.30 -35.61
N LYS A 215 16.28 34.51 -35.13
CA LYS A 215 17.28 33.88 -36.01
C LYS A 215 16.61 32.96 -37.01
N SER A 216 17.18 32.90 -38.22
CA SER A 216 16.73 31.98 -39.27
C SER A 216 16.88 30.51 -38.83
N PRO A 217 16.10 29.57 -39.39
CA PRO A 217 16.29 28.13 -39.17
C PRO A 217 17.73 27.69 -39.44
N GLU A 218 18.37 28.20 -40.49
CA GLU A 218 19.74 27.88 -40.89
C GLU A 218 20.75 28.29 -39.81
N GLU A 219 20.68 29.52 -39.32
CA GLU A 219 21.53 29.99 -38.21
C GLU A 219 21.33 29.15 -36.94
N ASN A 220 20.09 28.77 -36.64
CA ASN A 220 19.80 27.95 -35.46
C ASN A 220 20.32 26.52 -35.62
N LEU A 221 20.29 25.95 -36.84
CA LEU A 221 20.88 24.65 -37.13
C LEU A 221 22.41 24.70 -36.95
N GLU A 222 23.08 25.76 -37.37
CA GLU A 222 24.52 25.94 -37.10
C GLU A 222 24.82 26.01 -35.60
N LEU A 223 24.02 26.75 -34.84
CA LEU A 223 24.15 26.83 -33.38
C LEU A 223 23.87 25.48 -32.70
N TRP A 224 22.90 24.72 -33.21
CA TRP A 224 22.59 23.37 -32.74
C TRP A 224 23.78 22.42 -32.92
N GLU A 225 24.39 22.40 -34.10
CA GLU A 225 25.59 21.59 -34.35
C GLU A 225 26.76 22.02 -33.43
N LYS A 226 26.89 23.32 -33.12
CA LYS A 226 27.87 23.80 -32.11
C LYS A 226 27.56 23.29 -30.69
N MET A 227 26.28 23.20 -30.30
CA MET A 227 25.89 22.60 -29.02
C MET A 227 26.28 21.11 -28.95
N LEU A 228 26.01 20.33 -30.01
CA LEU A 228 26.36 18.91 -30.09
C LEU A 228 27.88 18.69 -30.06
N ASN A 229 28.64 19.55 -30.74
CA ASN A 229 30.11 19.50 -30.79
C ASN A 229 30.80 20.11 -29.56
N ARG A 230 30.07 20.31 -28.45
CA ARG A 230 30.59 20.82 -27.17
C ARG A 230 31.27 22.20 -27.26
N VAL A 231 30.94 23.02 -28.26
CA VAL A 231 31.48 24.39 -28.38
C VAL A 231 30.98 25.28 -27.24
N PHE A 232 29.75 25.02 -26.77
CA PHE A 232 29.15 25.71 -25.63
C PHE A 232 29.26 24.88 -24.35
N ASN A 233 29.52 25.57 -23.25
CA ASN A 233 29.55 24.99 -21.91
C ASN A 233 28.16 24.94 -21.27
N GLU A 234 28.02 24.19 -20.18
CA GLU A 234 26.80 24.16 -19.37
C GLU A 234 26.34 25.57 -18.97
N GLY A 235 25.04 25.83 -19.13
CA GLY A 235 24.42 27.13 -18.86
C GLY A 235 24.68 28.22 -19.91
N LYS A 236 25.39 27.92 -21.01
CA LYS A 236 25.68 28.90 -22.08
C LYS A 236 24.78 28.81 -23.31
N ALA A 237 24.14 27.67 -23.53
CA ALA A 237 23.18 27.50 -24.61
C ALA A 237 22.07 26.53 -24.22
N VAL A 238 20.85 26.82 -24.64
CA VAL A 238 19.69 25.95 -24.50
C VAL A 238 18.85 25.99 -25.77
N VAL A 239 18.12 24.92 -26.07
CA VAL A 239 17.10 24.93 -27.13
C VAL A 239 15.76 25.27 -26.50
N ARG A 240 15.10 26.30 -27.01
CA ARG A 240 13.75 26.71 -26.57
C ARG A 240 12.75 26.45 -27.68
N ILE A 241 11.57 25.98 -27.30
CA ILE A 241 10.41 25.98 -28.19
C ILE A 241 9.94 27.43 -28.36
N LYS A 242 9.42 27.80 -29.54
CA LYS A 242 8.66 29.03 -29.70
C LYS A 242 7.24 28.78 -29.21
N THR A 243 6.75 29.59 -28.28
CA THR A 243 5.36 29.55 -27.82
C THR A 243 4.76 30.96 -27.89
N ASP A 244 3.57 31.13 -27.32
CA ASP A 244 2.97 32.44 -27.16
C ASP A 244 3.69 33.26 -26.08
N LEU A 245 4.27 34.39 -26.47
CA LEU A 245 4.95 35.33 -25.57
C LEU A 245 3.99 36.04 -24.61
N ASN A 246 2.68 35.98 -24.86
CA ASN A 246 1.65 36.59 -24.03
C ASN A 246 0.98 35.61 -23.05
N ASP A 247 1.44 34.34 -22.97
CA ASP A 247 0.88 33.35 -22.04
C ASP A 247 0.92 33.90 -20.60
N PRO A 248 -0.21 33.84 -19.86
CA PRO A 248 -0.27 34.34 -18.50
C PRO A 248 0.63 33.58 -17.51
N ASP A 249 1.03 32.34 -17.82
CA ASP A 249 2.02 31.57 -17.06
C ASP A 249 3.42 31.73 -17.67
N PRO A 250 4.34 32.48 -17.02
CA PRO A 250 5.70 32.66 -17.52
C PRO A 250 6.49 31.36 -17.64
N SER A 251 6.08 30.29 -16.97
CA SER A 251 6.74 28.99 -17.08
C SER A 251 6.53 28.34 -18.45
N LYS A 252 5.50 28.75 -19.20
CA LYS A 252 5.13 28.24 -20.54
C LYS A 252 5.67 29.07 -21.70
N ILE A 253 6.12 30.30 -21.43
CA ILE A 253 6.73 31.14 -22.46
C ILE A 253 8.12 30.61 -22.81
N ASP A 254 8.32 30.28 -24.09
CA ASP A 254 9.55 29.80 -24.71
C ASP A 254 10.37 28.89 -23.78
N TRP A 255 9.73 27.83 -23.29
CA TRP A 255 10.32 26.93 -22.30
C TRP A 255 11.44 26.08 -22.90
N VAL A 256 12.38 25.65 -22.04
CA VAL A 256 13.59 24.92 -22.49
C VAL A 256 13.25 23.48 -22.86
N MET A 257 13.49 23.11 -24.10
CA MET A 257 13.35 21.73 -24.61
C MET A 257 14.59 20.90 -24.38
N LEU A 258 15.78 21.46 -24.62
CA LEU A 258 17.06 20.80 -24.39
C LEU A 258 18.06 21.75 -23.73
N ARG A 259 18.94 21.21 -22.91
CA ARG A 259 19.97 21.97 -22.20
C ARG A 259 21.29 21.22 -22.20
N ILE A 260 22.39 21.95 -22.13
CA ILE A 260 23.69 21.34 -21.91
C ILE A 260 23.81 20.91 -20.45
N ILE A 261 24.30 19.69 -20.22
CA ILE A 261 24.73 19.22 -18.90
C ILE A 261 26.16 18.72 -19.04
N ASP A 262 27.07 19.21 -18.20
CA ASP A 262 28.45 18.74 -18.18
C ASP A 262 28.51 17.34 -17.57
N THR A 263 28.41 16.34 -18.44
CA THR A 263 28.43 14.92 -18.07
C THR A 263 29.82 14.39 -17.74
N SER A 264 30.88 15.18 -17.99
CA SER A 264 32.21 14.85 -17.47
C SER A 264 32.26 14.99 -15.93
N LYS A 265 31.46 15.92 -15.39
CA LYS A 265 31.28 16.13 -13.93
C LYS A 265 30.07 15.37 -13.38
N ASN A 266 29.02 15.25 -14.18
CA ASN A 266 27.76 14.60 -13.82
C ASN A 266 27.47 13.42 -14.75
N PRO A 267 28.28 12.34 -14.72
CA PRO A 267 28.10 11.22 -15.65
C PRO A 267 26.76 10.52 -15.42
N HIS A 268 26.07 10.21 -16.51
CA HIS A 268 24.87 9.38 -16.46
C HIS A 268 25.26 7.92 -16.17
N PRO A 269 24.61 7.19 -15.25
CA PRO A 269 25.07 5.86 -14.82
C PRO A 269 25.06 4.78 -15.92
N ILE A 270 24.37 5.03 -17.03
CA ILE A 270 24.25 4.06 -18.15
C ILE A 270 25.00 4.54 -19.39
N THR A 271 24.86 5.82 -19.74
CA THR A 271 25.41 6.38 -20.98
C THR A 271 26.73 7.13 -20.76
N GLY A 272 27.19 7.25 -19.51
CA GLY A 272 28.42 7.95 -19.15
C GLY A 272 28.43 9.40 -19.63
N ASP A 273 29.55 9.81 -20.23
CA ASP A 273 29.77 11.13 -20.84
C ASP A 273 29.43 11.16 -22.35
N LYS A 274 28.65 10.20 -22.87
CA LYS A 274 28.36 10.13 -24.31
C LYS A 274 27.62 11.38 -24.82
N TYR A 275 26.68 11.90 -24.05
CA TYR A 275 25.77 12.96 -24.49
C TYR A 275 25.99 14.26 -23.71
N TRP A 276 26.12 15.36 -24.45
CA TRP A 276 26.34 16.70 -23.89
C TRP A 276 25.04 17.51 -23.75
N VAL A 277 24.08 17.29 -24.67
CA VAL A 277 22.83 18.01 -24.74
C VAL A 277 21.68 17.10 -24.30
N TRP A 278 21.00 17.45 -23.24
CA TRP A 278 19.98 16.61 -22.61
C TRP A 278 18.58 17.20 -22.77
N PRO A 279 17.57 16.37 -23.14
CA PRO A 279 16.20 16.82 -23.23
C PRO A 279 15.61 17.06 -21.85
N THR A 280 14.76 18.07 -21.74
CA THR A 280 13.94 18.27 -20.55
C THR A 280 12.78 17.27 -20.51
N TYR A 281 12.23 17.05 -19.32
CA TYR A 281 11.11 16.14 -19.09
C TYR A 281 9.95 16.35 -20.08
N ASN A 282 9.57 17.60 -20.36
CA ASN A 282 8.44 17.91 -21.23
C ASN A 282 8.72 17.53 -22.68
N PHE A 283 9.94 17.75 -23.17
CA PHE A 283 10.31 17.39 -24.54
C PHE A 283 10.41 15.87 -24.71
N ALA A 284 11.19 15.19 -23.87
CA ALA A 284 11.34 13.74 -23.94
C ALA A 284 9.99 13.01 -23.80
N THR A 285 9.17 13.41 -22.82
CA THR A 285 7.85 12.81 -22.61
C THR A 285 6.93 13.00 -23.80
N ALA A 286 6.91 14.17 -24.45
CA ALA A 286 6.05 14.40 -25.60
C ALA A 286 6.43 13.52 -26.80
N VAL A 287 7.73 13.41 -27.10
CA VAL A 287 8.24 12.55 -28.17
C VAL A 287 7.93 11.08 -27.89
N ASP A 288 8.20 10.62 -26.66
CA ASP A 288 7.98 9.22 -26.29
C ASP A 288 6.50 8.87 -26.21
N ASP A 289 5.66 9.74 -25.64
CA ASP A 289 4.23 9.47 -25.54
C ASP A 289 3.60 9.39 -26.94
N HIS A 290 4.10 10.15 -27.92
CA HIS A 290 3.73 10.01 -29.34
C HIS A 290 4.26 8.71 -29.97
N ASP A 291 5.57 8.47 -29.93
CA ASP A 291 6.22 7.34 -30.61
C ASP A 291 5.67 5.99 -30.10
N PHE A 292 5.34 5.90 -28.80
CA PHE A 292 4.74 4.70 -28.18
C PHE A 292 3.21 4.72 -28.17
N LYS A 293 2.58 5.68 -28.86
CA LYS A 293 1.12 5.78 -29.04
C LYS A 293 0.35 5.75 -27.73
N ILE A 294 0.88 6.40 -26.70
CA ILE A 294 0.21 6.52 -25.42
C ILE A 294 -1.14 7.19 -25.66
N THR A 295 -2.20 6.59 -25.13
CA THR A 295 -3.57 7.10 -25.30
C THR A 295 -4.08 7.79 -24.05
N HIS A 296 -3.64 7.31 -22.88
CA HIS A 296 -4.09 7.81 -21.58
C HIS A 296 -2.91 7.93 -20.63
N ILE A 297 -2.77 9.10 -20.03
CA ILE A 297 -1.71 9.45 -19.09
C ILE A 297 -2.33 9.65 -17.72
N LEU A 298 -1.93 8.80 -16.77
CA LEU A 298 -2.36 8.93 -15.38
C LEU A 298 -1.24 9.55 -14.56
N ARG A 299 -1.50 10.73 -13.96
CA ARG A 299 -0.48 11.45 -13.18
C ARG A 299 -1.07 12.32 -12.09
N ALA A 300 -0.22 12.75 -11.16
CA ALA A 300 -0.62 13.69 -10.13
C ALA A 300 -0.93 15.08 -10.76
N LYS A 301 -1.95 15.77 -10.24
CA LYS A 301 -2.40 17.12 -10.69
C LYS A 301 -1.31 18.20 -10.66
N GLU A 302 -0.23 17.97 -9.93
CA GLU A 302 0.90 18.91 -9.84
C GLU A 302 1.63 19.08 -11.17
N HIS A 303 1.43 18.12 -12.07
CA HIS A 303 1.94 18.16 -13.42
C HIS A 303 0.98 18.88 -14.39
N MET A 304 -0.12 19.51 -13.95
CA MET A 304 -1.06 20.22 -14.83
C MET A 304 -0.37 21.14 -15.83
N ALA A 305 0.53 22.02 -15.37
CA ALA A 305 1.25 22.97 -16.21
C ALA A 305 2.16 22.31 -17.27
N ASN A 306 2.54 21.04 -17.08
CA ASN A 306 3.31 20.29 -18.08
C ASN A 306 2.44 19.84 -19.27
N ASN A 307 1.11 19.69 -19.09
CA ASN A 307 0.21 19.32 -20.19
C ASN A 307 0.27 20.37 -21.29
N ASP A 308 0.15 21.64 -20.91
CA ASP A 308 0.13 22.76 -21.85
C ASP A 308 1.47 22.90 -22.59
N LYS A 309 2.58 22.67 -21.89
CA LYS A 309 3.91 22.66 -22.49
C LYS A 309 4.04 21.53 -23.51
N GLN A 310 3.63 20.32 -23.14
CA GLN A 310 3.68 19.17 -24.02
C GLN A 310 2.78 19.36 -25.26
N ARG A 311 1.57 19.93 -25.09
CA ARG A 311 0.63 20.21 -26.19
C ARG A 311 1.22 21.04 -27.33
N TRP A 312 2.14 21.96 -27.05
CA TRP A 312 2.81 22.73 -28.12
C TRP A 312 3.53 21.82 -29.13
N ILE A 313 4.24 20.79 -28.64
CA ILE A 313 4.94 19.85 -29.52
C ILE A 313 3.95 19.05 -30.37
N PHE A 314 2.89 18.52 -29.74
CA PHE A 314 1.87 17.78 -30.45
C PHE A 314 1.18 18.63 -31.52
N ASN A 315 0.87 19.89 -31.21
CA ASN A 315 0.26 20.81 -32.16
C ASN A 315 1.18 21.12 -33.34
N TYR A 316 2.49 21.35 -33.09
CA TYR A 316 3.46 21.63 -34.16
C TYR A 316 3.61 20.48 -35.16
N PHE A 317 3.48 19.25 -34.70
CA PHE A 317 3.56 18.07 -35.54
C PHE A 317 2.21 17.48 -35.96
N ASN A 318 1.10 18.10 -35.53
CA ASN A 318 -0.24 17.58 -35.71
C ASN A 318 -0.38 16.12 -35.23
N TRP A 319 0.19 15.84 -34.05
CA TRP A 319 0.09 14.55 -33.37
C TRP A 319 -1.15 14.50 -32.47
N ASP A 320 -1.73 13.31 -32.31
CA ASP A 320 -2.83 13.09 -31.37
C ASP A 320 -2.34 13.20 -29.92
N PHE A 321 -2.89 14.16 -29.17
CA PHE A 321 -2.53 14.34 -27.78
C PHE A 321 -3.25 13.29 -26.90
N PRO A 322 -2.54 12.59 -26.00
CA PRO A 322 -3.14 11.63 -25.09
C PRO A 322 -4.08 12.27 -24.07
N GLU A 323 -5.06 11.51 -23.63
CA GLU A 323 -5.99 11.95 -22.60
C GLU A 323 -5.37 11.89 -21.22
N ILE A 324 -5.46 13.00 -20.51
CA ILE A 324 -4.80 13.17 -19.21
C ILE A 324 -5.82 12.94 -18.11
N ILE A 325 -5.48 12.03 -17.20
CA ILE A 325 -6.26 11.76 -16.00
C ILE A 325 -5.42 12.14 -14.80
N GLU A 326 -5.91 13.17 -14.12
CA GLU A 326 -5.22 13.76 -13.00
C GLU A 326 -5.81 13.29 -11.69
N PHE A 327 -4.94 13.02 -10.72
CA PHE A 327 -5.36 12.64 -9.38
C PHE A 327 -4.59 13.44 -8.31
N GLY A 328 -5.18 13.55 -7.12
CA GLY A 328 -4.56 14.24 -5.99
C GLY A 328 -3.38 13.47 -5.40
N ARG A 329 -2.64 14.09 -4.48
CA ARG A 329 -1.58 13.38 -3.75
C ARG A 329 -2.15 12.31 -2.83
N LEU A 330 -1.39 11.25 -2.60
CA LEU A 330 -1.67 10.25 -1.57
C LEU A 330 -0.64 10.39 -0.45
N LYS A 331 -1.12 10.62 0.77
CA LYS A 331 -0.31 10.75 1.98
C LYS A 331 -0.55 9.55 2.89
N LEU A 332 0.51 9.10 3.54
CA LEU A 332 0.44 8.15 4.65
C LEU A 332 0.68 8.92 5.94
N GLU A 333 -0.30 8.93 6.84
CA GLU A 333 -0.24 9.69 8.09
C GLU A 333 0.91 9.19 8.98
N GLY A 334 1.67 10.12 9.56
CA GLY A 334 2.87 9.81 10.35
C GLY A 334 4.10 9.45 9.52
N PHE A 335 4.03 9.43 8.18
CA PHE A 335 5.19 9.10 7.33
C PHE A 335 5.63 10.25 6.45
N MET A 336 6.95 10.44 6.39
CA MET A 336 7.58 11.42 5.50
C MET A 336 7.78 10.83 4.09
N MET A 337 6.99 11.29 3.12
CA MET A 337 6.99 10.73 1.75
C MET A 337 7.82 11.52 0.72
N SER A 338 8.58 12.53 1.14
CA SER A 338 9.39 13.32 0.19
C SER A 338 10.54 12.50 -0.38
N LYS A 339 10.60 12.35 -1.71
CA LYS A 339 11.71 11.70 -2.41
C LYS A 339 13.09 12.21 -2.01
N SER A 340 13.26 13.54 -1.93
CA SER A 340 14.56 14.15 -1.60
C SER A 340 15.01 13.80 -0.18
N LYS A 341 14.06 13.74 0.76
CA LYS A 341 14.38 13.39 2.14
C LYS A 341 14.66 11.89 2.29
N ILE A 342 13.88 11.03 1.64
CA ILE A 342 14.13 9.58 1.59
C ILE A 342 15.53 9.33 1.02
N ARG A 343 15.87 9.96 -0.12
CA ARG A 343 17.21 9.88 -0.71
C ARG A 343 18.30 10.30 0.28
N GLY A 344 18.12 11.42 0.98
CA GLY A 344 19.08 11.86 2.00
C GLY A 344 19.23 10.88 3.18
N MET A 345 18.20 10.08 3.51
CA MET A 345 18.32 8.99 4.49
C MET A 345 19.12 7.80 3.94
N LEU A 346 18.92 7.46 2.66
CA LEU A 346 19.69 6.39 2.00
C LEU A 346 21.17 6.75 1.89
N GLU A 347 21.48 8.00 1.54
CA GLU A 347 22.86 8.51 1.50
C GLU A 347 23.54 8.48 2.88
N LYS A 348 22.77 8.50 3.97
CA LYS A 348 23.24 8.35 5.35
C LYS A 348 23.31 6.89 5.83
N GLY A 349 23.07 5.91 4.95
CA GLY A 349 23.18 4.48 5.24
C GLY A 349 21.88 3.77 5.61
N THR A 350 20.73 4.45 5.57
CA THR A 350 19.43 3.77 5.72
C THR A 350 19.19 2.88 4.50
N ASN A 351 18.75 1.64 4.68
CA ASN A 351 18.43 0.78 3.54
C ASN A 351 17.06 1.15 2.93
N LYS A 352 16.87 0.93 1.63
CA LYS A 352 15.62 1.26 0.92
C LYS A 352 14.39 0.52 1.45
N ASP A 353 14.64 -0.65 2.03
CA ASP A 353 13.63 -1.54 2.59
C ASP A 353 13.49 -1.36 4.11
N ASP A 354 14.13 -0.34 4.70
CA ASP A 354 13.95 -0.04 6.12
C ASP A 354 12.45 0.10 6.40
N PRO A 355 11.89 -0.71 7.31
CA PRO A 355 10.45 -0.72 7.55
C PRO A 355 9.96 0.66 7.99
N ARG A 356 10.76 1.55 8.59
CA ARG A 356 10.33 2.91 8.96
C ARG A 356 9.97 3.79 7.76
N LEU A 357 10.45 3.45 6.55
CA LEU A 357 10.20 4.23 5.35
C LEU A 357 8.86 3.87 4.70
N PRO A 358 8.16 4.85 4.08
CA PRO A 358 6.93 4.59 3.31
C PRO A 358 7.23 4.07 1.89
N THR A 359 8.38 3.44 1.68
CA THR A 359 8.77 2.80 0.42
C THR A 359 7.99 1.50 0.24
N LEU A 360 7.77 1.07 -1.01
CA LEU A 360 7.14 -0.22 -1.28
C LEU A 360 7.98 -1.36 -0.72
N ALA A 361 9.31 -1.28 -0.85
CA ALA A 361 10.22 -2.22 -0.23
C ALA A 361 10.12 -2.25 1.31
N GLY A 362 9.97 -1.10 1.97
CA GLY A 362 9.80 -1.00 3.43
C GLY A 362 8.47 -1.58 3.90
N LEU A 363 7.37 -1.27 3.20
CA LEU A 363 6.05 -1.84 3.48
C LEU A 363 6.01 -3.36 3.25
N ARG A 364 6.65 -3.84 2.17
CA ARG A 364 6.86 -5.28 1.91
C ARG A 364 7.67 -5.93 3.03
N ARG A 365 8.72 -5.26 3.52
CA ARG A 365 9.54 -5.74 4.65
C ARG A 365 8.77 -5.79 5.97
N ARG A 366 7.83 -4.86 6.19
CA ARG A 366 6.89 -4.92 7.32
C ARG A 366 5.93 -6.11 7.26
N GLY A 367 5.70 -6.71 6.10
CA GLY A 367 4.66 -7.74 5.93
C GLY A 367 3.31 -7.20 5.45
N ILE A 368 3.28 -6.01 4.84
CA ILE A 368 2.11 -5.55 4.10
C ILE A 368 2.06 -6.31 2.76
N LEU A 369 0.88 -6.82 2.41
CA LEU A 369 0.63 -7.53 1.16
C LEU A 369 0.46 -6.57 -0.03
N PRO A 370 0.89 -6.96 -1.24
CA PRO A 370 0.71 -6.12 -2.43
C PRO A 370 -0.76 -5.86 -2.77
N GLU A 371 -1.64 -6.84 -2.52
CA GLU A 371 -3.09 -6.72 -2.71
C GLU A 371 -3.69 -5.65 -1.80
N THR A 372 -3.15 -5.46 -0.61
CA THR A 372 -3.57 -4.39 0.32
C THR A 372 -3.29 -3.02 -0.29
N ILE A 373 -2.08 -2.82 -0.82
CA ILE A 373 -1.70 -1.54 -1.45
C ILE A 373 -2.54 -1.26 -2.70
N ARG A 374 -2.80 -2.30 -3.52
CA ARG A 374 -3.65 -2.19 -4.70
C ARG A 374 -5.08 -1.83 -4.34
N GLU A 375 -5.69 -2.54 -3.39
CA GLU A 375 -7.08 -2.30 -2.95
C GLU A 375 -7.27 -0.86 -2.47
N ILE A 376 -6.34 -0.38 -1.63
CA ILE A 376 -6.34 1.00 -1.14
C ILE A 376 -6.32 2.02 -2.29
N ILE A 377 -5.42 1.84 -3.25
CA ILE A 377 -5.28 2.79 -4.37
C ILE A 377 -6.50 2.75 -5.28
N ILE A 378 -7.05 1.56 -5.54
CA ILE A 378 -8.27 1.39 -6.32
C ILE A 378 -9.46 2.06 -5.60
N GLU A 379 -9.56 1.91 -4.29
CA GLU A 379 -10.64 2.51 -3.49
C GLU A 379 -10.59 4.04 -3.50
N VAL A 380 -9.37 4.60 -3.46
CA VAL A 380 -9.16 6.05 -3.58
C VAL A 380 -9.44 6.53 -5.01
N GLY A 381 -9.07 5.73 -6.01
CA GLY A 381 -9.32 5.96 -7.44
C GLY A 381 -8.61 7.20 -8.00
N THR A 382 -9.23 7.81 -9.02
CA THR A 382 -8.71 8.96 -9.77
C THR A 382 -9.17 10.31 -9.23
N LYS A 383 -9.64 10.37 -7.97
CA LYS A 383 -10.07 11.63 -7.36
C LYS A 383 -8.96 12.68 -7.39
N VAL A 384 -9.30 13.88 -7.85
CA VAL A 384 -8.39 15.06 -7.95
C VAL A 384 -8.06 15.65 -6.57
N SER A 385 -8.94 15.46 -5.59
CA SER A 385 -8.67 15.82 -4.20
C SER A 385 -7.52 14.98 -3.63
N ASP A 386 -6.70 15.60 -2.78
CA ASP A 386 -5.68 14.87 -2.04
C ASP A 386 -6.36 13.88 -1.07
N ALA A 387 -5.69 12.77 -0.80
CA ALA A 387 -6.15 11.77 0.14
C ALA A 387 -5.05 11.48 1.17
N ALA A 388 -5.47 11.25 2.42
CA ALA A 388 -4.63 10.77 3.50
C ALA A 388 -5.15 9.42 3.95
N ILE A 389 -4.23 8.49 4.21
CA ILE A 389 -4.53 7.15 4.71
C ILE A 389 -3.76 6.98 6.01
N SER A 390 -4.44 6.53 7.05
CA SER A 390 -3.80 6.11 8.29
C SER A 390 -3.14 4.74 8.13
N PHE A 391 -2.09 4.47 8.90
CA PHE A 391 -1.50 3.12 8.91
C PHE A 391 -2.50 2.08 9.44
N ASP A 392 -3.42 2.46 10.33
CA ASP A 392 -4.49 1.59 10.84
C ASP A 392 -5.43 1.10 9.73
N ASN A 393 -5.72 1.95 8.73
CA ASN A 393 -6.51 1.53 7.57
C ASN A 393 -5.75 0.48 6.74
N ILE A 394 -4.43 0.65 6.57
CA ILE A 394 -3.58 -0.36 5.92
C ILE A 394 -3.60 -1.65 6.73
N ALA A 395 -3.40 -1.57 8.05
CA ALA A 395 -3.39 -2.70 8.96
C ALA A 395 -4.72 -3.47 8.95
N ALA A 396 -5.86 -2.77 8.98
CA ALA A 396 -7.18 -3.40 8.96
C ALA A 396 -7.43 -4.20 7.67
N LEU A 397 -7.09 -3.62 6.50
CA LEU A 397 -7.21 -4.30 5.21
C LEU A 397 -6.22 -5.47 5.08
N ASN A 398 -4.99 -5.29 5.55
CA ASN A 398 -3.97 -6.34 5.53
C ASN A 398 -4.34 -7.50 6.46
N ARG A 399 -4.84 -7.21 7.66
CA ARG A 399 -5.37 -8.19 8.62
C ARG A 399 -6.50 -9.00 8.03
N LYS A 400 -7.47 -8.36 7.36
CA LYS A 400 -8.60 -9.05 6.70
C LYS A 400 -8.12 -10.11 5.69
N LYS A 401 -6.98 -9.87 5.04
CA LYS A 401 -6.37 -10.81 4.08
C LYS A 401 -5.50 -11.87 4.75
N LEU A 402 -4.76 -11.51 5.79
CA LEU A 402 -3.83 -12.39 6.48
C LEU A 402 -4.51 -13.34 7.47
N ASP A 403 -5.52 -12.90 8.23
CA ASP A 403 -6.16 -13.69 9.28
C ASP A 403 -6.62 -15.10 8.84
N PRO A 404 -7.22 -15.31 7.64
CA PRO A 404 -7.60 -16.66 7.20
C PRO A 404 -6.43 -17.55 6.75
N ILE A 405 -5.26 -16.98 6.45
CA ILE A 405 -4.13 -17.71 5.82
C ILE A 405 -2.87 -17.79 6.69
N ALA A 406 -2.68 -16.88 7.64
CA ALA A 406 -1.48 -16.80 8.46
C ALA A 406 -1.48 -17.90 9.52
N LYS A 407 -0.32 -18.55 9.72
CA LYS A 407 -0.15 -19.51 10.81
C LYS A 407 -0.21 -18.79 12.16
N ARG A 408 -0.92 -19.35 13.13
CA ARG A 408 -1.05 -18.84 14.51
C ARG A 408 -0.08 -19.55 15.43
N LEU A 409 1.02 -18.89 15.75
CA LEU A 409 2.06 -19.40 16.61
C LEU A 409 2.09 -18.68 17.97
N MET A 410 2.63 -19.34 18.98
CA MET A 410 2.77 -18.78 20.32
C MET A 410 4.13 -18.08 20.48
N TYR A 411 4.08 -16.89 21.06
CA TYR A 411 5.22 -16.06 21.42
C TYR A 411 4.94 -15.37 22.74
N VAL A 412 5.96 -15.31 23.60
CA VAL A 412 5.93 -14.60 24.88
C VAL A 412 7.08 -13.62 24.97
N ASN A 413 6.78 -12.41 25.42
CA ASN A 413 7.70 -11.30 25.64
C ASN A 413 7.56 -10.82 27.09
N ASP A 414 8.63 -10.25 27.65
CA ASP A 414 8.66 -9.86 29.08
C ASP A 414 8.07 -10.96 29.99
N TYR A 415 8.58 -12.18 29.84
CA TYR A 415 7.97 -13.38 30.39
C TYR A 415 8.48 -13.73 31.79
N LYS A 416 7.75 -14.62 32.48
CA LYS A 416 8.14 -15.32 33.70
C LYS A 416 8.06 -16.82 33.50
N GLU A 417 8.84 -17.56 34.29
CA GLU A 417 8.88 -19.01 34.29
C GLU A 417 7.98 -19.55 35.40
N PHE A 418 7.22 -20.60 35.08
CA PHE A 418 6.39 -21.28 36.06
C PHE A 418 6.51 -22.79 35.89
N VAL A 419 6.57 -23.52 37.01
CA VAL A 419 6.51 -24.97 37.02
C VAL A 419 5.04 -25.40 36.97
N ILE A 420 4.67 -26.18 35.96
CA ILE A 420 3.28 -26.66 35.83
C ILE A 420 3.04 -27.90 36.68
N ASP A 421 2.00 -27.86 37.50
CA ASP A 421 1.58 -28.93 38.41
C ASP A 421 0.25 -29.50 37.89
N ILE A 422 0.37 -30.40 36.90
CA ILE A 422 -0.73 -31.12 36.24
C ILE A 422 -0.74 -32.59 36.67
N PRO A 423 -1.91 -33.26 36.70
CA PRO A 423 -2.02 -34.62 37.25
C PRO A 423 -1.37 -35.69 36.36
N GLU A 424 -1.32 -35.46 35.05
CA GLU A 424 -0.76 -36.39 34.07
C GLU A 424 -0.19 -35.63 32.86
N GLN A 425 0.49 -36.34 31.96
CA GLN A 425 0.97 -35.79 30.69
C GLN A 425 -0.21 -35.37 29.80
N ILE A 426 -0.15 -34.16 29.24
CA ILE A 426 -1.19 -33.62 28.35
C ILE A 426 -0.55 -33.21 27.03
N THR A 427 -1.16 -33.60 25.92
CA THR A 427 -0.77 -33.13 24.58
C THR A 427 -1.79 -32.08 24.09
N ALA A 428 -1.35 -30.83 24.00
CA ALA A 428 -2.15 -29.75 23.44
C ALA A 428 -2.15 -29.83 21.92
N LYS A 429 -3.34 -29.94 21.30
CA LYS A 429 -3.52 -29.90 19.84
C LYS A 429 -3.90 -28.51 19.42
N ILE A 430 -2.93 -27.73 18.93
CA ILE A 430 -3.09 -26.31 18.65
C ILE A 430 -3.26 -26.11 17.15
N PRO A 431 -4.44 -25.64 16.68
CA PRO A 431 -4.64 -25.34 15.26
C PRO A 431 -3.60 -24.34 14.75
N LEU A 432 -3.04 -24.61 13.58
CA LEU A 432 -2.13 -23.67 12.91
C LEU A 432 -2.89 -22.50 12.31
N ARG A 433 -4.19 -22.62 12.02
CA ARG A 433 -5.01 -21.56 11.44
C ARG A 433 -6.42 -21.58 12.02
N PRO A 434 -7.18 -20.47 11.94
CA PRO A 434 -8.58 -20.46 12.35
C PRO A 434 -9.37 -21.50 11.55
N ASN A 435 -10.21 -22.29 12.23
CA ASN A 435 -11.12 -23.26 11.59
C ASN A 435 -10.43 -24.25 10.64
N SER A 436 -9.15 -24.54 10.85
CA SER A 436 -8.37 -25.50 10.05
C SER A 436 -8.27 -26.86 10.74
N SER A 437 -8.23 -27.93 9.95
CA SER A 437 -7.88 -29.27 10.42
C SER A 437 -6.38 -29.45 10.62
N ASP A 438 -5.56 -28.51 10.17
CA ASP A 438 -4.11 -28.50 10.34
C ASP A 438 -3.74 -27.98 11.74
N TYR A 439 -3.01 -28.80 12.50
CA TYR A 439 -2.65 -28.53 13.89
C TYR A 439 -1.22 -28.97 14.16
N ARG A 440 -0.64 -28.40 15.22
CA ARG A 440 0.61 -28.85 15.83
C ARG A 440 0.32 -29.41 17.22
N GLU A 441 1.18 -30.30 17.69
CA GLU A 441 1.06 -30.90 19.00
C GLU A 441 2.21 -30.44 19.90
N ILE A 442 1.88 -30.04 21.13
CA ILE A 442 2.87 -29.73 22.16
C ILE A 442 2.54 -30.56 23.39
N THR A 443 3.51 -31.39 23.80
CA THR A 443 3.35 -32.30 24.92
C THR A 443 3.96 -31.70 26.20
N VAL A 444 3.16 -31.65 27.26
CA VAL A 444 3.52 -31.09 28.57
C VAL A 444 3.40 -32.17 29.63
N ASN A 445 4.47 -32.34 30.40
CA ASN A 445 4.56 -33.27 31.52
C ASN A 445 4.42 -32.53 32.86
N PRO A 446 3.97 -33.20 33.93
CA PRO A 446 4.05 -32.66 35.28
C PRO A 446 5.49 -32.21 35.61
N GLY A 447 5.64 -30.99 36.11
CA GLY A 447 6.95 -30.40 36.45
C GLY A 447 7.65 -29.67 35.30
N ASP A 448 7.11 -29.68 34.08
CA ASP A 448 7.66 -28.89 32.99
C ASP A 448 7.61 -27.38 33.30
N THR A 449 8.57 -26.63 32.77
CA THR A 449 8.60 -25.17 32.91
C THR A 449 7.88 -24.51 31.75
N ILE A 450 6.87 -23.70 32.05
CA ILE A 450 6.06 -22.93 31.11
C ILE A 450 6.40 -21.44 31.24
N LEU A 451 6.54 -20.79 30.09
CA LEU A 451 6.79 -19.36 29.98
C LEU A 451 5.48 -18.64 29.68
N LEU A 452 5.16 -17.62 30.46
CA LEU A 452 3.98 -16.75 30.28
C LEU A 452 4.40 -15.28 30.34
N ASN A 453 3.69 -14.42 29.60
CA ASN A 453 3.87 -12.98 29.74
C ASN A 453 3.56 -12.53 31.18
N LYS A 454 4.36 -11.64 31.75
CA LYS A 454 4.16 -11.13 33.13
C LYS A 454 2.77 -10.57 33.38
N ILE A 455 2.23 -9.84 32.40
CA ILE A 455 0.89 -9.23 32.45
C ILE A 455 -0.27 -10.24 32.46
N ASP A 456 0.01 -11.51 32.14
CA ASP A 456 -0.99 -12.56 32.09
C ASP A 456 -0.96 -13.48 33.33
N ALA A 457 0.05 -13.36 34.20
CA ALA A 457 0.29 -14.29 35.31
C ALA A 457 0.34 -13.56 36.66
N GLU A 458 -0.80 -12.97 37.06
CA GLU A 458 -0.98 -12.36 38.38
C GLU A 458 -1.25 -13.43 39.45
N GLU A 459 -0.74 -13.22 40.66
CA GLU A 459 -0.91 -14.16 41.78
C GLU A 459 -2.39 -14.43 42.08
N GLY A 460 -2.76 -15.70 42.22
CA GLY A 460 -4.13 -16.14 42.49
C GLY A 460 -5.07 -16.10 41.28
N SER A 461 -4.64 -15.59 40.13
CA SER A 461 -5.46 -15.55 38.91
C SER A 461 -5.72 -16.95 38.35
N LEU A 462 -6.92 -17.14 37.79
CA LEU A 462 -7.28 -18.33 37.03
C LEU A 462 -7.13 -18.03 35.54
N ILE A 463 -6.28 -18.80 34.87
CA ILE A 463 -5.98 -18.64 33.44
C ILE A 463 -6.20 -19.95 32.69
N ARG A 464 -6.57 -19.85 31.42
CA ARG A 464 -6.60 -20.97 30.48
C ARG A 464 -5.38 -20.91 29.58
N LEU A 465 -4.54 -21.91 29.67
CA LEU A 465 -3.47 -22.14 28.70
C LEU A 465 -4.11 -22.66 27.41
N VAL A 466 -3.91 -21.94 26.30
CA VAL A 466 -4.49 -22.25 24.98
C VAL A 466 -4.33 -23.74 24.65
N GLU A 467 -5.46 -24.41 24.36
CA GLU A 467 -5.57 -25.85 24.03
C GLU A 467 -4.92 -26.84 25.03
N LEU A 468 -4.60 -26.42 26.25
CA LEU A 468 -3.98 -27.27 27.27
C LEU A 468 -4.93 -27.51 28.46
N CYS A 469 -5.03 -26.58 29.40
CA CYS A 469 -5.88 -26.70 30.58
C CYS A 469 -6.08 -25.35 31.29
N ASN A 470 -7.00 -25.32 32.27
CA ASN A 470 -7.14 -24.21 33.21
C ASN A 470 -6.20 -24.42 34.39
N VAL A 471 -5.49 -23.38 34.77
CA VAL A 471 -4.54 -23.37 35.89
C VAL A 471 -4.72 -22.15 36.76
N LYS A 472 -4.42 -22.29 38.05
CA LYS A 472 -4.34 -21.20 39.01
C LYS A 472 -2.87 -20.85 39.25
N VAL A 473 -2.55 -19.56 39.18
CA VAL A 473 -1.22 -19.05 39.46
C VAL A 473 -1.01 -19.00 40.97
N GLU A 474 -0.04 -19.76 41.49
CA GLU A 474 0.32 -19.79 42.91
C GLU A 474 1.85 -19.73 43.06
N GLY A 475 2.39 -18.53 43.30
CA GLY A 475 3.82 -18.25 43.26
C GLY A 475 4.41 -18.53 41.87
N GLU A 476 5.48 -19.33 41.82
CA GLU A 476 6.10 -19.78 40.57
C GLU A 476 5.52 -21.11 40.06
N LYS A 477 4.29 -21.45 40.48
CA LYS A 477 3.60 -22.68 40.06
C LYS A 477 2.29 -22.39 39.34
N LEU A 478 2.00 -23.21 38.34
CA LEU A 478 0.69 -23.26 37.68
C LEU A 478 -0.03 -24.53 38.15
N LYS A 479 -0.91 -24.40 39.14
CA LYS A 479 -1.67 -25.54 39.66
C LYS A 479 -2.85 -25.85 38.78
N PHE A 480 -2.99 -27.11 38.39
CA PHE A 480 -4.14 -27.58 37.64
C PHE A 480 -5.46 -27.27 38.36
N PHE A 481 -6.42 -26.76 37.59
CA PHE A 481 -7.77 -26.47 38.06
C PHE A 481 -8.79 -27.38 37.36
N SER A 482 -8.84 -27.36 36.03
CA SER A 482 -9.70 -28.25 35.25
C SER A 482 -9.32 -28.29 33.76
N TYR A 483 -9.84 -29.28 33.02
CA TYR A 483 -9.71 -29.35 31.56
C TYR A 483 -10.81 -28.57 30.82
N SER A 484 -11.97 -28.40 31.47
CA SER A 484 -13.22 -27.97 30.82
C SER A 484 -13.14 -26.54 30.29
N VAL A 485 -13.53 -26.35 29.03
CA VAL A 485 -13.75 -25.03 28.44
C VAL A 485 -14.93 -24.31 29.10
N ASP A 486 -15.92 -25.07 29.60
CA ASP A 486 -17.07 -24.48 30.28
C ASP A 486 -16.68 -23.87 31.62
N ASP A 487 -15.69 -24.44 32.32
CA ASP A 487 -15.14 -23.84 33.53
C ASP A 487 -14.41 -22.52 33.21
N THR A 488 -13.71 -22.43 32.08
CA THR A 488 -13.10 -21.17 31.62
C THR A 488 -14.14 -20.06 31.51
N LYS A 489 -15.30 -20.35 30.91
CA LYS A 489 -16.41 -19.39 30.77
C LYS A 489 -17.05 -19.09 32.13
N LYS A 490 -17.28 -20.12 32.95
CA LYS A 490 -17.92 -20.00 34.27
C LYS A 490 -17.12 -19.13 35.23
N PHE A 491 -15.81 -19.25 35.21
CA PHE A 491 -14.90 -18.52 36.10
C PHE A 491 -14.23 -17.32 35.42
N ASN A 492 -14.65 -16.98 34.19
CA ASN A 492 -14.12 -15.86 33.41
C ASN A 492 -12.57 -15.88 33.30
N ALA A 493 -12.01 -17.07 33.12
CA ALA A 493 -10.57 -17.26 33.07
C ALA A 493 -10.00 -16.68 31.76
N LYS A 494 -8.91 -15.92 31.88
CA LYS A 494 -8.23 -15.31 30.73
C LYS A 494 -7.57 -16.40 29.89
N ILE A 495 -7.77 -16.40 28.58
CA ILE A 495 -7.10 -17.33 27.65
C ILE A 495 -5.74 -16.76 27.29
N VAL A 496 -4.68 -17.53 27.52
CA VAL A 496 -3.29 -17.07 27.47
C VAL A 496 -2.43 -18.02 26.63
N GLN A 497 -1.63 -17.45 25.72
CA GLN A 497 -0.59 -18.16 24.98
C GLN A 497 0.60 -18.47 25.88
N TRP A 498 1.27 -19.59 25.62
CA TRP A 498 2.32 -20.10 26.49
C TRP A 498 3.43 -20.72 25.66
N VAL A 499 4.64 -20.83 26.21
CA VAL A 499 5.76 -21.50 25.55
C VAL A 499 6.41 -22.47 26.54
N LYS A 500 6.61 -23.73 26.14
CA LYS A 500 7.34 -24.70 26.93
C LYS A 500 8.84 -24.39 26.86
N LYS A 501 9.50 -24.22 28.02
CA LYS A 501 10.89 -23.77 28.10
C LYS A 501 11.88 -24.69 27.37
N SER A 502 11.69 -26.01 27.41
CA SER A 502 12.56 -26.98 26.74
C SER A 502 12.56 -26.84 25.21
N ASP A 503 11.44 -26.34 24.67
CA ASP A 503 11.18 -26.27 23.22
C ASP A 503 11.26 -24.82 22.72
N ALA A 504 11.64 -23.90 23.61
CA ALA A 504 11.59 -22.47 23.37
C ALA A 504 12.70 -22.00 22.43
N VAL A 505 12.33 -21.14 21.48
CA VAL A 505 13.22 -20.56 20.48
C VAL A 505 13.40 -19.08 20.78
N ASN A 506 14.61 -18.55 20.67
CA ASN A 506 14.82 -17.10 20.80
C ASN A 506 14.17 -16.39 19.62
N VAL A 507 13.30 -15.43 19.92
CA VAL A 507 12.65 -14.60 18.90
C VAL A 507 12.90 -13.14 19.20
N THR A 508 13.50 -12.44 18.24
CA THR A 508 13.68 -11.00 18.27
C THR A 508 12.63 -10.37 17.36
N VAL A 509 11.72 -9.59 17.93
CA VAL A 509 10.74 -8.81 17.17
C VAL A 509 11.27 -7.39 16.96
N ILE A 510 11.35 -6.96 15.70
CA ILE A 510 11.71 -5.60 15.32
C ILE A 510 10.42 -4.81 15.04
N LYS A 511 10.16 -3.78 15.84
CA LYS A 511 9.05 -2.85 15.66
C LYS A 511 9.53 -1.55 15.01
N ALA A 512 8.83 -1.12 13.97
CA ALA A 512 9.14 0.08 13.21
C ALA A 512 8.12 1.18 13.50
N ASP A 513 8.60 2.25 14.12
CA ASP A 513 7.89 3.51 14.28
C ASP A 513 8.57 4.55 13.35
N PRO A 514 7.85 5.26 12.48
CA PRO A 514 8.44 6.23 11.55
C PRO A 514 9.27 7.31 12.23
N ASP A 515 8.94 7.67 13.47
CA ASP A 515 9.55 8.77 14.21
C ASP A 515 10.54 8.32 15.29
N LYS A 516 10.77 7.00 15.43
CA LYS A 516 11.68 6.44 16.43
C LYS A 516 12.71 5.50 15.80
N ASP A 517 13.72 5.17 16.59
CA ASP A 517 14.61 4.07 16.25
C ASP A 517 13.87 2.74 16.28
N LEU A 518 14.39 1.77 15.53
CA LEU A 518 13.85 0.41 15.53
C LEU A 518 13.89 -0.15 16.95
N ILE A 519 12.72 -0.50 17.47
CA ILE A 519 12.58 -1.09 18.80
C ILE A 519 12.78 -2.59 18.64
N LYS A 520 13.73 -3.16 19.39
CA LYS A 520 13.97 -4.60 19.45
C LYS A 520 13.34 -5.15 20.72
N GLU A 521 12.54 -6.19 20.58
CA GLU A 521 11.89 -6.87 21.68
C GLU A 521 12.31 -8.34 21.66
N GLU A 522 13.00 -8.78 22.70
CA GLU A 522 13.42 -10.16 22.87
C GLU A 522 12.34 -10.96 23.57
N GLY A 523 12.10 -12.18 23.08
CA GLY A 523 11.15 -13.10 23.67
C GLY A 523 11.42 -14.54 23.28
N LYS A 524 10.44 -15.39 23.56
CA LYS A 524 10.49 -16.82 23.28
C LYS A 524 9.31 -17.22 22.41
N GLY A 525 9.60 -17.88 21.29
CA GLY A 525 8.61 -18.55 20.46
C GLY A 525 8.59 -20.05 20.75
N GLU A 526 7.50 -20.71 20.38
CA GLU A 526 7.47 -22.18 20.34
C GLU A 526 8.37 -22.76 19.23
N HIS A 527 8.68 -24.05 19.30
CA HIS A 527 9.61 -24.72 18.38
C HIS A 527 9.26 -24.55 16.89
N ALA A 528 7.97 -24.58 16.56
CA ALA A 528 7.45 -24.44 15.19
C ALA A 528 7.88 -23.13 14.51
N VAL A 529 8.32 -22.11 15.26
CA VAL A 529 8.88 -20.89 14.69
C VAL A 529 10.17 -21.17 13.89
N THR A 530 10.92 -22.21 14.22
CA THR A 530 12.13 -22.62 13.47
C THR A 530 11.82 -23.27 12.11
N GLU A 531 10.58 -23.70 11.88
CA GLU A 531 10.16 -24.32 10.63
C GLU A 531 9.72 -23.29 9.57
N LEU A 532 9.51 -22.03 9.98
CA LEU A 532 9.06 -20.97 9.10
C LEU A 532 10.10 -20.65 8.02
N SER A 533 9.62 -20.28 6.84
CA SER A 533 10.48 -19.79 5.75
C SER A 533 10.74 -18.29 5.89
N GLU A 534 11.86 -17.81 5.34
CA GLU A 534 12.07 -16.36 5.23
C GLU A 534 10.96 -15.70 4.40
N ASN A 535 10.55 -14.50 4.80
CA ASN A 535 9.40 -13.76 4.27
C ASN A 535 8.02 -14.36 4.58
N GLU A 536 7.91 -15.51 5.25
CA GLU A 536 6.62 -16.04 5.69
C GLU A 536 5.98 -15.07 6.70
N ILE A 537 4.68 -14.80 6.52
CA ILE A 537 3.91 -13.94 7.42
C ILE A 537 3.04 -14.83 8.29
N ILE A 538 3.18 -14.66 9.60
CA ILE A 538 2.45 -15.41 10.62
C ILE A 538 1.78 -14.44 11.59
N GLN A 539 0.93 -14.98 12.46
CA GLN A 539 0.37 -14.26 13.59
C GLN A 539 0.92 -14.86 14.88
N PHE A 540 1.54 -14.02 15.71
CA PHE A 540 1.76 -14.36 17.10
C PHE A 540 0.46 -14.12 17.88
N VAL A 541 -0.05 -15.19 18.49
CA VAL A 541 -1.33 -15.19 19.21
C VAL A 541 -1.32 -14.11 20.30
N ARG A 542 -2.35 -13.26 20.30
CA ARG A 542 -2.51 -12.12 21.23
C ARG A 542 -1.38 -11.09 21.17
N TYR A 543 -0.58 -11.07 20.10
CA TYR A 543 0.51 -10.13 19.89
C TYR A 543 0.36 -9.35 18.59
N GLY A 544 0.19 -10.06 17.46
CA GLY A 544 -0.01 -9.44 16.15
C GLY A 544 0.63 -10.19 15.00
N PHE A 545 0.52 -9.66 13.79
CA PHE A 545 1.14 -10.20 12.59
C PHE A 545 2.61 -9.81 12.51
N VAL A 546 3.43 -10.78 12.13
CA VAL A 546 4.88 -10.60 11.96
C VAL A 546 5.35 -11.30 10.69
N ARG A 547 6.40 -10.76 10.07
CA ARG A 547 7.07 -11.36 8.92
C ARG A 547 8.44 -11.88 9.33
N VAL A 548 8.78 -13.11 8.97
CA VAL A 548 10.11 -13.67 9.19
C VAL A 548 11.13 -12.90 8.34
N ASP A 549 12.11 -12.27 9.00
CA ASP A 549 13.12 -11.43 8.34
C ASP A 549 14.43 -12.18 8.13
N SER A 550 14.87 -12.95 9.13
CA SER A 550 16.04 -13.81 9.01
C SER A 550 16.01 -14.92 10.06
N LYS A 551 16.72 -16.01 9.78
CA LYS A 551 16.92 -17.12 10.70
C LYS A 551 18.42 -17.31 10.94
N LYS A 552 18.78 -17.49 12.21
CA LYS A 552 20.13 -17.88 12.63
C LYS A 552 20.00 -19.12 13.52
N GLU A 553 21.11 -19.82 13.74
CA GLU A 553 21.10 -21.01 14.59
C GLU A 553 20.55 -20.67 15.98
N GLY A 554 19.43 -21.29 16.36
CA GLY A 554 18.75 -21.06 17.64
C GLY A 554 18.04 -19.70 17.81
N SER A 555 17.93 -18.86 16.77
CA SER A 555 17.16 -17.60 16.86
C SER A 555 16.47 -17.19 15.55
N VAL A 556 15.29 -16.58 15.69
CA VAL A 556 14.50 -16.06 14.56
C VAL A 556 14.26 -14.57 14.76
N THR A 557 14.61 -13.75 13.76
CA THR A 557 14.27 -12.32 13.75
C THR A 557 13.05 -12.11 12.89
N VAL A 558 12.05 -11.41 13.42
CA VAL A 558 10.82 -11.07 12.71
C VAL A 558 10.58 -9.56 12.70
N ILE A 559 9.94 -9.04 11.67
CA ILE A 559 9.45 -7.65 11.63
C ILE A 559 7.98 -7.64 12.02
N TYR A 560 7.61 -6.77 12.96
CA TYR A 560 6.22 -6.52 13.32
C TYR A 560 5.48 -5.77 12.21
N ALA A 561 4.35 -6.30 11.77
CA ALA A 561 3.51 -5.69 10.74
C ALA A 561 2.49 -4.74 11.36
N HIS A 562 1.56 -5.32 12.12
CA HIS A 562 0.44 -4.67 12.81
C HIS A 562 -0.25 -5.72 13.71
N GLU A 563 -1.18 -5.28 14.55
CA GLU A 563 -1.98 -6.18 15.41
C GLU A 563 -2.82 -7.19 14.62
#